data_AF-A0A6M0SWA8-F1
#
_entry.id   AF-A0A6M0SWA8-F1
#
_cell.length_a   1.000
_cell.length_b   1.000
_cell.length_c   1.000
_cell.angle_alpha   90.00
_cell.angle_beta   90.00
_cell.angle_gamma   90.00
#
_symmetry.space_group_name_H-M   'P 1'
#
loop_
_entity.id
_entity.type
_entity.pdbx_description
1 polymer ?
#
loop_
_entity_poly.entity_id
_entity_poly.type
_entity_poly.pdbx_seq_one_letter_code
_entity_poly.pdbx_strand_id
1 'polypeptide(L)'
;LPLAGVGIATGKMAMDFESNFAKVSTVLDSNIVNFDDYKKDILQASSDSKISVDEFSEAVYSSISASVDQTKAVEFTTNAMKLAKGGFTTGAKAVDVMTTAINGYKLKTEDATKISDLLIVTQNLGKTTVDELASSMGAVIPVASAANYSIEELSTAYALMTKNGIATSEAGTYVKSMLSEITKSGSIT
;
A
#
# COMPACT_ATOMS: atom_id res chain seq x y z
N LEU A 1 14.67 34.57 -24.33
CA LEU A 1 13.37 34.31 -23.67
C LEU A 1 13.14 32.84 -23.24
N PRO A 2 13.71 31.79 -23.88
CA PRO A 2 13.53 30.41 -23.38
C PRO A 2 14.23 30.12 -22.04
N LEU A 3 15.41 30.71 -21.81
CA LEU A 3 16.23 30.45 -20.61
C LEU A 3 15.62 31.01 -19.31
N ALA A 4 14.89 32.13 -19.39
CA ALA A 4 14.19 32.68 -18.22
C ALA A 4 13.01 31.79 -17.80
N GLY A 5 12.29 31.20 -18.75
CA GLY A 5 11.19 30.26 -18.47
C GLY A 5 11.67 28.93 -17.88
N VAL A 6 12.81 28.40 -18.35
CA VAL A 6 13.43 27.19 -17.81
C VAL A 6 13.99 27.42 -16.39
N GLY A 7 14.60 28.58 -16.13
CA GLY A 7 15.09 28.94 -14.78
C GLY A 7 13.99 29.13 -13.74
N ILE A 8 12.85 29.72 -14.13
CA ILE A 8 11.69 29.88 -13.24
C ILE A 8 10.99 28.54 -12.98
N ALA A 9 10.84 27.70 -14.01
CA ALA A 9 10.21 26.39 -13.87
C ALA A 9 11.02 25.44 -12.96
N THR A 10 12.35 25.41 -13.12
CA THR A 10 13.24 24.60 -12.28
C THR A 10 13.29 25.09 -10.83
N GLY A 11 13.32 26.41 -10.61
CA GLY A 11 13.23 26.99 -9.26
C GLY A 11 11.91 26.69 -8.56
N LYS A 12 10.77 26.77 -9.27
CA LYS A 12 9.46 26.43 -8.72
C LYS A 12 9.35 24.95 -8.35
N MET A 13 9.78 24.04 -9.22
CA MET A 13 9.75 22.60 -8.94
C MET A 13 10.62 22.23 -7.72
N ALA A 14 11.79 22.87 -7.56
CA ALA A 14 12.63 22.66 -6.39
C ALA A 14 11.97 23.17 -5.09
N MET A 15 11.32 24.33 -5.14
CA MET A 15 10.57 24.87 -3.98
C MET A 15 9.35 24.01 -3.62
N ASP A 16 8.59 23.57 -4.61
CA ASP A 16 7.42 22.70 -4.40
C ASP A 16 7.85 21.36 -3.80
N PHE A 17 8.94 20.77 -4.30
CA PHE A 17 9.54 19.57 -3.72
C PHE A 17 9.99 19.78 -2.27
N GLU A 18 10.69 20.88 -1.97
CA GLU A 18 11.14 21.17 -0.61
C GLU A 18 9.96 21.31 0.36
N SER A 19 8.87 21.93 -0.09
CA SER A 19 7.61 22.04 0.68
C SER A 19 6.97 20.67 0.95
N ASN A 20 6.94 19.80 -0.06
CA ASN A 20 6.40 18.45 0.10
C ASN A 20 7.31 17.57 0.96
N PHE A 21 8.62 17.68 0.80
CA PHE A 21 9.58 17.02 1.68
C PHE A 21 9.45 17.50 3.12
N ALA A 22 9.16 18.79 3.36
CA ALA A 22 8.92 19.30 4.70
C ALA A 22 7.76 18.59 5.40
N LYS A 23 6.75 18.10 4.67
CA LYS A 23 5.71 17.22 5.26
C LYS A 23 6.29 15.85 5.63
N VAL A 24 7.05 15.24 4.72
CA VAL A 24 7.70 13.94 4.97
C VAL A 24 8.64 14.03 6.17
N SER A 25 9.42 15.10 6.30
CA SER A 25 10.36 15.27 7.40
C SER A 25 9.70 15.42 8.77
N THR A 26 8.41 15.79 8.84
CA THR A 26 7.67 15.83 10.11
C THR A 26 7.49 14.45 10.76
N VAL A 27 7.55 13.38 9.96
CA VAL A 27 7.43 12.00 10.42
C VAL A 27 8.76 11.24 10.39
N LEU A 28 9.85 11.90 9.98
CA LEU A 28 11.19 11.34 9.98
C LEU A 28 11.96 11.71 11.25
N ASP A 29 12.81 10.79 11.71
CA ASP A 29 13.82 11.04 12.73
C ASP A 29 15.18 11.28 12.05
N SER A 30 15.70 12.50 12.19
CA SER A 30 16.98 12.91 11.62
C SER A 30 18.19 12.20 12.23
N ASN A 31 18.04 11.50 13.37
CA ASN A 31 19.09 10.66 13.94
C ASN A 31 19.18 9.28 13.25
N ILE A 32 18.11 8.87 12.54
CA ILE A 32 18.02 7.56 11.90
C ILE A 32 18.29 7.68 10.40
N VAL A 33 17.78 8.72 9.74
CA VAL A 33 17.96 8.96 8.30
C VAL A 33 18.59 10.32 8.02
N ASN A 34 19.45 10.37 7.00
CA ASN A 34 19.97 11.64 6.48
C ASN A 34 18.95 12.24 5.50
N PHE A 35 18.48 13.46 5.77
CA PHE A 35 17.45 14.09 4.95
C PHE A 35 17.90 14.37 3.51
N ASP A 36 19.16 14.73 3.28
CA ASP A 36 19.65 15.03 1.94
C ASP A 36 19.76 13.76 1.09
N ASP A 37 20.08 12.61 1.69
CA ASP A 37 20.08 11.33 0.99
C ASP A 37 18.64 10.85 0.78
N TYR A 38 17.78 10.99 1.78
CA TYR A 38 16.36 10.65 1.68
C TYR A 38 15.63 11.42 0.56
N LYS A 39 15.97 12.71 0.38
CA LYS A 39 15.50 13.51 -0.75
C LYS A 39 15.93 12.92 -2.09
N LYS A 40 17.20 12.51 -2.22
CA LYS A 40 17.72 11.88 -3.45
C LYS A 40 17.01 10.56 -3.73
N ASP A 41 16.77 9.76 -2.69
CA ASP A 41 16.07 8.48 -2.81
C ASP A 41 14.64 8.68 -3.30
N ILE A 42 13.91 9.65 -2.73
CA ILE A 42 12.56 10.02 -3.20
C ILE A 42 12.59 10.45 -4.68
N LEU A 43 13.52 11.34 -5.07
CA LEU A 43 13.62 11.84 -6.44
C LEU A 43 13.91 10.70 -7.43
N GLN A 44 14.84 9.81 -7.07
CA GLN A 44 15.22 8.66 -7.89
C GLN A 44 14.04 7.69 -8.01
N ALA A 45 13.43 7.30 -6.90
CA ALA A 45 12.32 6.36 -6.86
C ALA A 45 11.06 6.87 -7.59
N SER A 46 10.75 8.16 -7.46
CA SER A 46 9.69 8.84 -8.21
C SER A 46 9.94 8.77 -9.71
N SER A 47 11.17 9.08 -10.15
CA SER A 47 11.58 9.02 -11.56
C SER A 47 11.46 7.60 -12.12
N ASP A 48 11.99 6.60 -11.40
CA ASP A 48 11.97 5.20 -11.80
C ASP A 48 10.55 4.63 -11.86
N SER A 49 9.69 5.07 -10.93
CA SER A 49 8.28 4.69 -10.90
C SER A 49 7.44 5.44 -11.95
N LYS A 50 7.99 6.49 -12.57
CA LYS A 50 7.31 7.43 -13.48
C LYS A 50 6.09 8.10 -12.83
N ILE A 51 6.23 8.49 -11.57
CA ILE A 51 5.21 9.17 -10.77
C ILE A 51 5.74 10.54 -10.38
N SER A 52 4.86 11.54 -10.28
CA SER A 52 5.29 12.87 -9.85
C SER A 52 5.95 12.82 -8.46
N VAL A 53 6.96 13.64 -8.24
CA VAL A 53 7.69 13.67 -6.96
C VAL A 53 6.74 14.03 -5.82
N ASP A 54 5.76 14.90 -6.09
CA ASP A 54 4.75 15.32 -5.14
C ASP A 54 3.88 14.13 -4.68
N GLU A 55 3.29 13.40 -5.63
CA GLU A 55 2.48 12.22 -5.34
C GLU A 55 3.30 11.12 -4.65
N PHE A 56 4.55 10.93 -5.07
CA PHE A 56 5.44 9.95 -4.44
C PHE A 56 5.78 10.36 -2.99
N SER A 57 6.06 11.64 -2.74
CA SER A 57 6.35 12.16 -1.39
C SER A 57 5.15 12.00 -0.46
N GLU A 58 3.93 12.27 -0.95
CA GLU A 58 2.70 12.04 -0.19
C GLU A 58 2.48 10.55 0.14
N ALA A 59 2.81 9.66 -0.80
CA ALA A 59 2.74 8.22 -0.57
C ALA A 59 3.80 7.73 0.43
N VAL A 60 5.01 8.29 0.41
CA VAL A 60 6.05 8.01 1.42
C VAL A 60 5.61 8.48 2.81
N TYR A 61 5.09 9.70 2.92
CA TYR A 61 4.51 10.21 4.18
C TYR A 61 3.42 9.27 4.71
N SER A 62 2.51 8.85 3.83
CA SER A 62 1.41 7.94 4.19
C SER A 62 1.92 6.58 4.65
N SER A 63 2.96 6.05 3.99
CA SER A 63 3.60 4.78 4.37
C SER A 63 4.20 4.85 5.77
N ILE A 64 4.98 5.90 6.07
CA ILE A 64 5.58 6.10 7.39
C ILE A 64 4.48 6.28 8.45
N SER A 65 3.46 7.08 8.13
CA SER A 65 2.30 7.29 9.02
C SER A 65 1.53 6.00 9.31
N ALA A 66 1.53 5.06 8.37
CA ALA A 66 0.99 3.71 8.51
C ALA A 66 1.96 2.72 9.20
N SER A 67 2.97 3.25 9.91
CA SER A 67 3.97 2.51 10.69
C SER A 67 4.99 1.71 9.87
N VAL A 68 5.17 2.04 8.59
CA VAL A 68 6.32 1.53 7.83
C VAL A 68 7.59 2.17 8.35
N ASP A 69 8.62 1.36 8.57
CA ASP A 69 9.94 1.85 8.99
C ASP A 69 10.47 2.89 7.99
N GLN A 70 10.82 4.07 8.48
CA GLN A 70 11.32 5.16 7.66
C GLN A 70 12.54 4.78 6.81
N THR A 71 13.40 3.87 7.26
CA THR A 71 14.56 3.38 6.47
C THR A 71 14.15 2.56 5.26
N LYS A 72 12.92 2.03 5.25
CA LYS A 72 12.36 1.19 4.18
C LYS A 72 11.19 1.86 3.45
N ALA A 73 10.72 3.00 3.93
CA ALA A 73 9.48 3.59 3.44
C ALA A 73 9.54 4.00 1.96
N VAL A 74 10.71 4.43 1.46
CA VAL A 74 10.89 4.71 0.02
C VAL A 74 10.74 3.44 -0.80
N GLU A 75 11.43 2.35 -0.44
CA GLU A 75 11.34 1.07 -1.14
C GLU A 75 9.93 0.48 -1.07
N PHE A 76 9.32 0.51 0.12
CA PHE A 76 7.94 0.09 0.31
C PHE A 76 6.98 0.86 -0.60
N THR A 77 7.13 2.19 -0.65
CA THR A 77 6.31 3.05 -1.51
C THR A 77 6.52 2.71 -2.97
N THR A 78 7.76 2.47 -3.42
CA THR A 78 8.04 2.00 -4.78
C THR A 78 7.29 0.71 -5.09
N ASN A 79 7.25 -0.25 -4.16
CA ASN A 79 6.51 -1.49 -4.36
C ASN A 79 4.99 -1.28 -4.39
N ALA A 80 4.46 -0.39 -3.53
CA ALA A 80 3.06 0.01 -3.57
C ALA A 80 2.70 0.71 -4.89
N MET A 81 3.59 1.52 -5.45
CA MET A 81 3.39 2.16 -6.75
C MET A 81 3.41 1.17 -7.91
N LYS A 82 4.28 0.14 -7.85
CA LYS A 82 4.24 -0.98 -8.80
C LYS A 82 2.93 -1.76 -8.69
N LEU A 83 2.48 -2.04 -7.47
CA LEU A 83 1.18 -2.67 -7.21
C LEU A 83 0.03 -1.83 -7.77
N ALA A 84 0.04 -0.51 -7.55
CA ALA A 84 -0.97 0.39 -8.05
C ALA A 84 -1.11 0.29 -9.57
N LYS A 85 0.03 0.31 -10.27
CA LYS A 85 0.08 0.19 -11.72
C LYS A 85 -0.35 -1.19 -12.24
N GLY A 86 0.10 -2.28 -11.61
CA GLY A 86 -0.25 -3.65 -12.02
C GLY A 86 -1.65 -4.11 -11.60
N GLY A 87 -2.17 -3.53 -10.52
CA GLY A 87 -3.45 -3.83 -9.90
C GLY A 87 -4.58 -2.87 -10.29
N PHE A 88 -4.30 -1.94 -11.20
CA PHE A 88 -5.25 -0.91 -11.66
C PHE A 88 -5.88 -0.11 -10.52
N THR A 89 -5.07 0.29 -9.54
CA THR A 89 -5.49 1.09 -8.37
C THR A 89 -4.62 2.35 -8.21
N THR A 90 -4.89 3.16 -7.20
CA THR A 90 -4.09 4.35 -6.88
C THR A 90 -2.94 4.00 -5.94
N GLY A 91 -1.88 4.80 -5.95
CA GLY A 91 -0.75 4.65 -5.02
C GLY A 91 -1.22 4.65 -3.56
N ALA A 92 -2.14 5.56 -3.21
CA ALA A 92 -2.72 5.65 -1.88
C ALA A 92 -3.45 4.36 -1.45
N LYS A 93 -4.30 3.80 -2.32
CA LYS A 93 -5.01 2.53 -2.02
C LYS A 93 -4.06 1.34 -1.95
N ALA A 94 -3.02 1.31 -2.78
CA ALA A 94 -2.00 0.28 -2.72
C ALA A 94 -1.21 0.32 -1.41
N VAL A 95 -0.78 1.52 -0.97
CA VAL A 95 -0.15 1.73 0.35
C VAL A 95 -1.09 1.28 1.46
N ASP A 96 -2.35 1.69 1.43
CA ASP A 96 -3.35 1.36 2.46
C ASP A 96 -3.59 -0.16 2.59
N VAL A 97 -3.83 -0.88 1.48
CA VAL A 97 -4.05 -2.33 1.55
C VAL A 97 -2.79 -3.09 1.97
N MET A 98 -1.62 -2.69 1.49
CA MET A 98 -0.36 -3.35 1.85
C MET A 98 -0.02 -3.12 3.32
N THR A 99 -0.18 -1.89 3.82
CA THR A 99 0.05 -1.58 5.24
C THR A 99 -0.98 -2.24 6.13
N THR A 100 -2.25 -2.28 5.72
CA THR A 100 -3.31 -3.03 6.43
C THR A 100 -3.00 -4.51 6.52
N ALA A 101 -2.52 -5.13 5.43
CA ALA A 101 -2.09 -6.52 5.43
C ALA A 101 -0.89 -6.76 6.35
N ILE A 102 0.16 -5.94 6.23
CA ILE A 102 1.37 -6.07 7.06
C ILE A 102 1.04 -5.91 8.54
N ASN A 103 0.31 -4.86 8.89
CA ASN A 103 -0.04 -4.56 10.27
C ASN A 103 -1.03 -5.59 10.83
N GLY A 104 -2.06 -5.95 10.05
CA GLY A 104 -3.09 -6.91 10.44
C GLY A 104 -2.53 -8.30 10.71
N TYR A 105 -1.55 -8.75 9.92
CA TYR A 105 -0.90 -10.05 10.08
C TYR A 105 0.44 -10.01 10.82
N LYS A 106 0.85 -8.84 11.34
CA LYS A 106 2.13 -8.62 12.03
C LYS A 106 3.34 -9.10 11.20
N LEU A 107 3.28 -8.87 9.89
CA LEU A 107 4.34 -9.21 8.95
C LEU A 107 5.46 -8.16 9.00
N LYS A 108 6.57 -8.46 8.35
CA LYS A 108 7.67 -7.50 8.20
C LYS A 108 7.42 -6.62 6.98
N THR A 109 7.95 -5.40 6.99
CA THR A 109 7.92 -4.53 5.80
C THR A 109 8.57 -5.19 4.59
N GLU A 110 9.57 -6.05 4.82
CA GLU A 110 10.23 -6.87 3.79
C GLU A 110 9.26 -7.83 3.09
N ASP A 111 8.13 -8.18 3.71
CA ASP A 111 7.09 -9.02 3.11
C ASP A 111 6.16 -8.22 2.16
N ALA A 112 6.38 -6.91 2.00
CA ALA A 112 5.58 -6.05 1.11
C ALA A 112 5.51 -6.58 -0.32
N THR A 113 6.63 -7.06 -0.86
CA THR A 113 6.66 -7.68 -2.20
C THR A 113 5.79 -8.93 -2.25
N LYS A 114 5.86 -9.80 -1.22
CA LYS A 114 5.02 -10.99 -1.12
C LYS A 114 3.54 -10.64 -1.08
N ILE A 115 3.16 -9.61 -0.31
CA ILE A 115 1.77 -9.13 -0.24
C ILE A 115 1.30 -8.57 -1.58
N SER A 116 2.13 -7.74 -2.22
CA SER A 116 1.86 -7.21 -3.56
C SER A 116 1.62 -8.32 -4.57
N ASP A 117 2.51 -9.31 -4.62
CA ASP A 117 2.39 -10.47 -5.51
C ASP A 117 1.13 -11.28 -5.22
N LEU A 118 0.81 -11.50 -3.94
CA LEU A 118 -0.39 -12.23 -3.54
C LEU A 118 -1.68 -11.52 -4.00
N LEU A 119 -1.74 -10.19 -3.90
CA LEU A 119 -2.87 -9.39 -4.38
C LEU A 119 -2.99 -9.44 -5.91
N ILE A 120 -1.87 -9.36 -6.63
CA ILE A 120 -1.85 -9.50 -8.10
C ILE A 120 -2.29 -10.91 -8.53
N VAL A 121 -1.81 -11.95 -7.85
CA VAL A 121 -2.22 -13.33 -8.12
C VAL A 121 -3.71 -13.52 -7.83
N THR A 122 -4.22 -12.94 -6.74
CA THR A 122 -5.65 -12.96 -6.41
C THR A 122 -6.49 -12.31 -7.51
N GLN A 123 -6.07 -11.14 -7.99
CA GLN A 123 -6.68 -10.46 -9.14
C GLN A 123 -6.66 -11.34 -10.40
N ASN A 124 -5.51 -11.94 -10.72
CA ASN A 124 -5.34 -12.71 -11.96
C ASN A 124 -6.10 -14.04 -11.97
N LEU A 125 -6.26 -14.68 -10.81
CA LEU A 125 -6.97 -15.95 -10.67
C LEU A 125 -8.48 -15.77 -10.43
N GLY A 126 -8.87 -14.61 -9.90
CA GLY A 126 -10.25 -14.23 -9.64
C GLY A 126 -10.86 -13.38 -10.77
N LYS A 127 -12.06 -12.86 -10.49
CA LYS A 127 -12.71 -11.81 -11.29
C LYS A 127 -12.84 -10.56 -10.42
N THR A 128 -11.69 -10.01 -10.04
CA THR A 128 -11.55 -8.88 -9.10
C THR A 128 -10.40 -7.98 -9.55
N THR A 129 -10.22 -6.83 -8.90
CA THR A 129 -9.04 -5.95 -9.07
C THR A 129 -8.40 -5.64 -7.72
N VAL A 130 -7.13 -5.25 -7.71
CA VAL A 130 -6.49 -4.81 -6.45
C VAL A 130 -7.22 -3.60 -5.85
N ASP A 131 -7.84 -2.76 -6.67
CA ASP A 131 -8.68 -1.64 -6.19
C ASP A 131 -9.90 -2.12 -5.37
N GLU A 132 -10.57 -3.16 -5.86
CA GLU A 132 -11.69 -3.79 -5.17
C GLU A 132 -11.23 -4.57 -3.94
N LEU A 133 -10.09 -5.26 -4.05
CA LEU A 133 -9.48 -5.98 -2.92
C LEU A 133 -9.07 -5.01 -1.82
N ALA A 134 -8.48 -3.86 -2.14
CA ALA A 134 -8.13 -2.83 -1.16
C ALA A 134 -9.37 -2.38 -0.37
N SER A 135 -10.47 -2.14 -1.08
CA SER A 135 -11.74 -1.69 -0.48
C SER A 135 -12.44 -2.80 0.33
N SER A 136 -12.34 -4.05 -0.10
CA SER A 136 -13.04 -5.18 0.52
C SER A 136 -12.19 -5.89 1.57
N MET A 137 -10.99 -6.38 1.20
CA MET A 137 -10.09 -7.11 2.10
C MET A 137 -9.63 -6.25 3.27
N GLY A 138 -9.43 -4.93 3.10
CA GLY A 138 -9.01 -4.04 4.18
C GLY A 138 -9.90 -4.14 5.43
N ALA A 139 -11.21 -4.26 5.23
CA ALA A 139 -12.20 -4.40 6.32
C ALA A 139 -12.36 -5.83 6.88
N VAL A 140 -11.76 -6.83 6.21
CA VAL A 140 -11.85 -8.26 6.55
C VAL A 140 -10.56 -8.75 7.21
N ILE A 141 -9.40 -8.19 6.83
CA ILE A 141 -8.08 -8.55 7.35
C ILE A 141 -8.02 -8.59 8.89
N PRO A 142 -8.54 -7.59 9.64
CA PRO A 142 -8.50 -7.63 11.10
C PRO A 142 -9.30 -8.81 11.70
N VAL A 143 -10.42 -9.17 11.07
CA VAL A 143 -11.26 -10.29 11.51
C VAL A 143 -10.62 -11.63 11.15
N ALA A 144 -10.06 -11.75 9.94
CA ALA A 144 -9.33 -12.94 9.50
C ALA A 144 -8.12 -13.23 10.38
N SER A 145 -7.30 -12.21 10.64
CA SER A 145 -6.13 -12.33 11.54
C SER A 145 -6.55 -12.75 12.95
N ALA A 146 -7.61 -12.15 13.51
CA ALA A 146 -8.14 -12.54 14.83
C ALA A 146 -8.67 -14.00 14.86
N ALA A 147 -9.15 -14.50 13.73
CA ALA A 147 -9.59 -15.88 13.56
C ALA A 147 -8.45 -16.87 13.25
N ASN A 148 -7.19 -16.41 13.22
CA ASN A 148 -6.03 -17.17 12.73
C ASN A 148 -6.18 -17.67 11.27
N TYR A 149 -7.01 -16.99 10.47
CA TYR A 149 -7.17 -17.28 9.06
C TYR A 149 -6.09 -16.54 8.28
N SER A 150 -5.22 -17.26 7.58
CA SER A 150 -4.04 -16.67 6.93
C SER A 150 -4.41 -15.74 5.76
N ILE A 151 -3.49 -14.84 5.41
CA ILE A 151 -3.69 -13.94 4.27
C ILE A 151 -3.75 -14.71 2.94
N GLU A 152 -3.01 -15.82 2.82
CA GLU A 152 -3.05 -16.70 1.67
C GLU A 152 -4.41 -17.39 1.51
N GLU A 153 -5.01 -17.85 2.61
CA GLU A 153 -6.36 -18.41 2.60
C GLU A 153 -7.41 -17.35 2.27
N LEU A 154 -7.28 -16.15 2.83
CA LEU A 154 -8.13 -15.00 2.52
C LEU A 154 -8.08 -14.67 1.03
N SER A 155 -6.89 -14.49 0.48
CA SER A 155 -6.67 -14.27 -0.95
C SER A 155 -7.26 -15.39 -1.82
N THR A 156 -7.06 -16.65 -1.41
CA THR A 156 -7.61 -17.81 -2.12
C THR A 156 -9.15 -17.81 -2.12
N ALA A 157 -9.77 -17.48 -0.99
CA ALA A 157 -11.22 -17.38 -0.88
C ALA A 157 -11.78 -16.30 -1.83
N TYR A 158 -11.16 -15.11 -1.84
CA TYR A 158 -11.53 -14.04 -2.77
C TYR A 158 -11.36 -14.44 -4.24
N ALA A 159 -10.23 -15.04 -4.59
CA ALA A 159 -9.99 -15.51 -5.96
C ALA A 159 -11.05 -16.53 -6.39
N LEU A 160 -11.35 -17.52 -5.54
CA LEU A 160 -12.32 -18.56 -5.85
C LEU A 160 -13.76 -18.02 -5.95
N MET A 161 -14.19 -17.20 -5.00
CA MET A 161 -15.54 -16.64 -4.97
C MET A 161 -15.79 -15.73 -6.18
N THR A 162 -14.84 -14.84 -6.45
CA THR A 162 -14.96 -13.90 -7.58
C THR A 162 -14.88 -14.61 -8.92
N LYS A 163 -14.03 -15.63 -9.06
CA LYS A 163 -14.00 -16.51 -10.23
C LYS A 163 -15.35 -17.18 -10.50
N ASN A 164 -16.09 -17.55 -9.45
CA ASN A 164 -17.44 -18.13 -9.55
C ASN A 164 -18.55 -17.08 -9.71
N GLY A 165 -18.21 -15.81 -9.90
CA GLY A 165 -19.17 -14.75 -10.20
C GLY A 165 -19.72 -13.99 -9.00
N ILE A 166 -19.20 -14.22 -7.79
CA ILE A 166 -19.56 -13.43 -6.59
C ILE A 166 -18.80 -12.10 -6.64
N ALA A 167 -19.47 -10.97 -6.40
CA ALA A 167 -18.77 -9.69 -6.40
C ALA A 167 -17.72 -9.61 -5.27
N THR A 168 -16.62 -8.88 -5.47
CA THR A 168 -15.54 -8.75 -4.48
C THR A 168 -16.01 -8.23 -3.11
N SER A 169 -16.98 -7.32 -3.09
CA SER A 169 -17.60 -6.80 -1.87
C SER A 169 -18.48 -7.85 -1.15
N GLU A 170 -19.22 -8.65 -1.91
CA GLU A 170 -20.03 -9.75 -1.40
C GLU A 170 -19.16 -10.87 -0.84
N ALA A 171 -18.10 -11.24 -1.56
CA ALA A 171 -17.11 -12.22 -1.11
C ALA A 171 -16.52 -11.82 0.25
N GLY A 172 -16.14 -10.54 0.41
CA GLY A 172 -15.67 -10.02 1.69
C GLY A 172 -16.69 -10.10 2.81
N THR A 173 -17.96 -9.78 2.50
CA THR A 173 -19.06 -9.90 3.47
C THR A 173 -19.28 -11.34 3.91
N TYR A 174 -19.26 -12.28 2.97
CA TYR A 174 -19.41 -13.71 3.25
C TYR A 174 -18.26 -14.25 4.10
N VAL A 175 -17.01 -13.95 3.72
CA VAL A 175 -15.83 -14.39 4.48
C VAL A 175 -15.84 -13.79 5.88
N LYS A 176 -16.12 -12.49 6.02
CA LYS A 176 -16.22 -11.83 7.33
C LYS A 176 -17.29 -12.45 8.21
N SER A 177 -18.47 -12.74 7.65
CA SER A 177 -19.57 -13.36 8.39
C SER A 177 -19.22 -14.78 8.83
N MET A 178 -18.65 -15.58 7.93
CA MET A 178 -18.17 -16.93 8.24
C MET A 178 -17.14 -16.93 9.38
N LEU A 179 -16.13 -16.06 9.30
CA LEU A 179 -15.08 -15.97 10.32
C LEU A 179 -15.60 -15.47 11.66
N SER A 180 -16.56 -14.53 11.64
CA SER A 180 -17.20 -14.01 12.86
C SER A 180 -18.02 -15.10 13.57
N GLU A 181 -18.71 -15.96 12.81
CA GLU A 181 -19.45 -17.09 13.39
C GLU A 181 -18.50 -18.16 13.95
N ILE A 182 -17.43 -18.52 13.23
CA ILE A 182 -16.45 -19.52 13.70
C ILE A 182 -15.77 -19.07 14.99
N THR A 183 -15.32 -17.81 15.07
CA THR A 183 -14.68 -17.26 16.28
C THR A 183 -15.65 -17.17 17.46
N LYS A 184 -16.91 -16.82 17.21
CA LYS A 184 -17.95 -16.79 18.24
C LYS A 184 -18.30 -18.19 18.76
N SER A 185 -18.48 -19.17 17.88
CA SER A 185 -18.75 -20.57 18.27
C SER A 185 -17.57 -21.23 18.97
N GLY A 186 -16.33 -20.92 18.57
CA GLY A 186 -15.12 -21.41 19.24
C GLY A 186 -14.85 -20.78 20.61
N SER A 187 -15.50 -19.67 20.95
CA SER A 187 -15.40 -19.00 22.26
C SER A 187 -16.38 -19.53 23.31
N ILE A 188 -17.24 -20.52 22.96
CA ILE A 188 -18.22 -21.13 23.88
C ILE A 188 -17.70 -22.45 24.50
N THR A 189 -16.38 -22.63 24.57
CA THR A 189 -15.71 -23.73 25.29
C THR A 189 -14.65 -23.17 26.21
#